data_AF-A0A6H9FYK1-F1
#
_entry.id   AF-A0A6H9FYK1-F1
#
_cell.length_a   1.000
_cell.length_b   1.000
_cell.length_c   1.000
_cell.angle_alpha   90.00
_cell.angle_beta   90.00
_cell.angle_gamma   90.00
#
_symmetry.space_group_name_H-M   'P 1'
#
loop_
_entity.id
_entity.type
_entity.pdbx_description
1 polymer ?
#
loop_
_entity_poly.entity_id
_entity_poly.type
_entity_poly.pdbx_seq_one_letter_code
_entity_poly.pdbx_strand_id
1 'polypeptide(L)'
;MEIDKLKEIAQKVETSRSQIQNEQATKTAFIMPFLQAWGYDVFNPMEVHPEYSADLTGLKGEKVDYAICLDNQPIILMECKSCHQNLEHPKHSSQLHRYFNATGANFGVLTNGIIYRFYTDTVKDNIMDDKPFFEFNILDFDESSVNELKRFSKSSTSTSDFNSGKIKEAARNLLYTKEVKKVIAQQLNDPSPDFVKFFVSHVYSGVRTASVVEKFTEIIKRSLKEYINDIIKEKFEEVFRKEPEPNPADAAADTPPEETGGDGINTTLEELEGFYIIKSILREEIKTARIQFKDTRSYFGINLDGKVTKTVCRLRFNERTGKKSISIPDNVETGKEATTNINSLDEIYGVAEFLKSRIRYLTKDT
;
A
#
# COMPACT_ATOMS: atom_id res chain seq x y z
N MET A 1 10.90 -10.50 13.14
CA MET A 1 11.02 -9.43 12.11
C MET A 1 10.38 -8.16 12.64
N GLU A 2 11.16 -7.09 12.76
CA GLU A 2 10.74 -5.79 13.28
C GLU A 2 10.50 -4.81 12.13
N ILE A 3 9.41 -4.04 12.19
CA ILE A 3 9.05 -3.06 11.15
C ILE A 3 10.14 -2.00 11.00
N ASP A 4 10.74 -1.56 12.10
CA ASP A 4 11.73 -0.48 12.08
C ASP A 4 12.99 -0.87 11.32
N LYS A 5 13.44 -2.13 11.42
CA LYS A 5 14.54 -2.66 10.59
C LYS A 5 14.21 -2.60 9.09
N LEU A 6 12.97 -2.88 8.70
CA LEU A 6 12.55 -2.77 7.30
C LEU A 6 12.54 -1.31 6.84
N LYS A 7 12.13 -0.37 7.70
CA LYS A 7 12.18 1.08 7.41
C LYS A 7 13.63 1.58 7.25
N GLU A 8 14.56 1.12 8.08
CA GLU A 8 15.99 1.43 7.95
C GLU A 8 16.55 0.94 6.61
N ILE A 9 16.20 -0.28 6.20
CA ILE A 9 16.58 -0.83 4.89
C ILE A 9 15.96 0.01 3.76
N ALA A 10 14.69 0.38 3.86
CA ALA A 10 14.02 1.23 2.89
C ALA A 10 14.74 2.58 2.70
N GLN A 11 15.07 3.25 3.81
CA GLN A 11 15.82 4.51 3.78
C GLN A 11 17.21 4.35 3.14
N LYS A 12 17.89 3.22 3.40
CA LYS A 12 19.17 2.91 2.78
C LYS A 12 19.03 2.70 1.26
N VAL A 13 17.97 2.01 0.84
CA VAL A 13 17.65 1.84 -0.58
C VAL A 13 17.42 3.19 -1.25
N GLU A 14 16.59 4.06 -0.68
CA GLU A 14 16.30 5.40 -1.24
C GLU A 14 17.56 6.25 -1.41
N THR A 15 18.42 6.28 -0.39
CA THR A 15 19.59 7.17 -0.34
C THR A 15 20.76 6.65 -1.18
N SER A 16 20.91 5.33 -1.32
CA SER A 16 22.12 4.71 -1.87
C SER A 16 21.91 4.05 -3.23
N ARG A 17 20.67 3.86 -3.71
CA ARG A 17 20.37 3.15 -4.96
C ARG A 17 21.16 3.65 -6.16
N SER A 18 21.32 4.96 -6.31
CA SER A 18 22.06 5.57 -7.44
C SER A 18 23.55 5.21 -7.46
N GLN A 19 24.12 4.83 -6.31
CA GLN A 19 25.52 4.47 -6.16
C GLN A 19 25.76 2.96 -6.38
N ILE A 20 24.71 2.13 -6.32
CA ILE A 20 24.80 0.68 -6.54
C ILE A 20 24.90 0.40 -8.04
N GLN A 21 26.05 -0.13 -8.46
CA GLN A 21 26.38 -0.28 -9.89
C GLN A 21 26.00 -1.64 -10.48
N ASN A 22 25.92 -2.69 -9.66
CA ASN A 22 25.76 -4.05 -10.16
C ASN A 22 24.96 -4.94 -9.20
N GLU A 23 24.72 -6.17 -9.65
CA GLU A 23 23.97 -7.18 -8.89
C GLU A 23 24.67 -7.56 -7.58
N GLN A 24 25.99 -7.72 -7.57
CA GLN A 24 26.74 -8.06 -6.36
C GLN A 24 26.63 -6.97 -5.28
N ALA A 25 26.75 -5.71 -5.68
CA ALA A 25 26.54 -4.57 -4.79
C ALA A 25 25.09 -4.52 -4.28
N THR A 26 24.10 -4.87 -5.12
CA THR A 26 22.69 -4.96 -4.72
C THR A 26 22.49 -6.04 -3.65
N LYS A 27 23.08 -7.23 -3.87
CA LYS A 27 23.07 -8.37 -2.94
C LYS A 27 23.60 -7.95 -1.57
N THR A 28 24.77 -7.34 -1.51
CA THR A 28 25.40 -6.94 -0.24
C THR A 28 24.71 -5.75 0.42
N ALA A 29 24.34 -4.72 -0.35
CA ALA A 29 23.85 -3.47 0.23
C ALA A 29 22.39 -3.55 0.70
N PHE A 30 21.54 -4.33 0.02
CA PHE A 30 20.09 -4.34 0.20
C PHE A 30 19.53 -5.72 0.57
N ILE A 31 19.92 -6.77 -0.15
CA ILE A 31 19.31 -8.11 0.01
C ILE A 31 19.81 -8.81 1.28
N MET A 32 21.11 -8.77 1.57
CA MET A 32 21.66 -9.36 2.81
C MET A 32 21.04 -8.72 4.07
N PRO A 33 20.96 -7.38 4.21
CA PRO A 33 20.23 -6.77 5.32
C PRO A 33 18.76 -7.21 5.41
N PHE A 34 18.09 -7.36 4.26
CA PHE A 34 16.71 -7.86 4.24
C PHE A 34 16.61 -9.30 4.76
N LEU A 35 17.47 -10.22 4.30
CA LEU A 35 17.51 -11.60 4.79
C LEU A 35 17.70 -11.66 6.31
N GLN A 36 18.59 -10.82 6.83
CA GLN A 36 18.83 -10.71 8.27
C GLN A 36 17.61 -10.16 9.02
N ALA A 37 16.95 -9.11 8.51
CA ALA A 37 15.71 -8.59 9.08
C ALA A 37 14.55 -9.60 9.02
N TRP A 38 14.52 -10.41 7.96
CA TRP A 38 13.60 -11.52 7.76
C TRP A 38 13.90 -12.72 8.68
N GLY A 39 14.99 -12.65 9.45
CA GLY A 39 15.30 -13.54 10.57
C GLY A 39 16.27 -14.65 10.24
N TYR A 40 16.83 -14.69 9.02
CA TYR A 40 17.81 -15.68 8.62
C TYR A 40 19.24 -15.23 8.93
N ASP A 41 20.08 -16.16 9.35
CA ASP A 41 21.49 -15.86 9.65
C ASP A 41 22.34 -15.89 8.37
N VAL A 42 22.62 -14.70 7.83
CA VAL A 42 23.46 -14.51 6.63
C VAL A 42 24.93 -14.85 6.84
N PHE A 43 25.38 -15.01 8.09
CA PHE A 43 26.74 -15.41 8.42
C PHE A 43 26.88 -16.91 8.65
N ASN A 44 25.76 -17.64 8.69
CA ASN A 44 25.74 -19.09 8.77
C ASN A 44 25.54 -19.69 7.36
N PRO A 45 26.61 -20.20 6.71
CA PRO A 45 26.52 -20.75 5.35
C PRO A 45 25.69 -22.04 5.26
N MET A 46 25.38 -22.68 6.40
CA MET A 46 24.47 -23.83 6.44
C MET A 46 23.00 -23.41 6.48
N GLU A 47 22.72 -22.15 6.80
CA GLU A 47 21.36 -21.59 6.81
C GLU A 47 21.12 -20.72 5.57
N VAL A 48 22.00 -19.76 5.29
CA VAL A 48 21.95 -18.95 4.07
C VAL A 48 23.16 -19.32 3.22
N HIS A 49 22.94 -20.22 2.26
CA HIS A 49 23.99 -20.73 1.39
C HIS A 49 24.11 -19.86 0.13
N PRO A 50 25.15 -19.03 -0.03
CA PRO A 50 25.37 -18.26 -1.25
C PRO A 50 25.80 -19.16 -2.41
N GLU A 51 25.54 -18.74 -3.64
CA GLU A 51 25.91 -19.48 -4.86
C GLU A 51 25.56 -20.97 -4.79
N TYR A 52 24.35 -21.28 -4.33
CA TYR A 52 23.94 -22.66 -4.09
C TYR A 52 23.85 -23.45 -5.39
N SER A 53 24.53 -24.59 -5.42
CA SER A 53 24.57 -25.53 -6.54
C SER A 53 24.18 -26.91 -6.06
N ALA A 54 23.32 -27.60 -6.82
CA ALA A 54 22.92 -28.97 -6.54
C ALA A 54 23.43 -29.89 -7.66
N ASP A 55 24.02 -31.04 -7.32
CA ASP A 55 24.44 -32.04 -8.31
C ASP A 55 23.23 -32.87 -8.76
N LEU A 56 22.33 -32.21 -9.50
CA LEU A 56 21.09 -32.78 -10.01
C LEU A 56 21.11 -32.77 -11.54
N THR A 57 20.42 -33.75 -12.12
CA THR A 57 20.31 -33.89 -13.58
C THR A 57 19.63 -32.65 -14.17
N GLY A 58 20.33 -31.94 -15.05
CA GLY A 58 19.83 -30.70 -15.68
C GLY A 58 20.29 -29.38 -15.03
N LEU A 59 21.03 -29.43 -13.91
CA LEU A 59 21.55 -28.23 -13.22
C LEU A 59 23.09 -28.10 -13.24
N LYS A 60 23.79 -28.97 -13.98
CA LYS A 60 25.27 -28.96 -14.02
C LYS A 60 25.83 -27.61 -14.48
N GLY A 61 26.52 -26.93 -13.57
CA GLY A 61 27.21 -25.66 -13.83
C GLY A 61 26.37 -24.40 -13.61
N GLU A 62 25.10 -24.54 -13.26
CA GLU A 62 24.28 -23.42 -12.81
C GLU A 62 24.41 -23.25 -11.29
N LYS A 63 24.02 -22.09 -10.74
CA LYS A 63 23.93 -21.83 -9.29
C LYS A 63 22.82 -20.82 -9.01
N VAL A 64 22.04 -20.94 -7.94
CA VAL A 64 21.17 -19.82 -7.50
C VAL A 64 21.96 -18.90 -6.56
N ASP A 65 21.54 -17.65 -6.46
CA ASP A 65 22.28 -16.67 -5.66
C ASP A 65 22.28 -16.99 -4.17
N TYR A 66 21.13 -17.37 -3.62
CA TYR A 66 21.03 -17.88 -2.26
C TYR A 66 20.07 -19.06 -2.17
N ALA A 67 20.40 -20.04 -1.33
CA ALA A 67 19.45 -21.01 -0.82
C ALA A 67 19.35 -20.86 0.69
N ILE A 68 18.13 -20.69 1.19
CA ILE A 68 17.84 -20.77 2.62
C ILE A 68 17.56 -22.23 2.93
N CYS A 69 18.35 -22.80 3.82
CA CYS A 69 18.31 -24.21 4.16
C CYS A 69 17.78 -24.42 5.58
N LEU A 70 16.98 -25.46 5.74
CA LEU A 70 16.54 -26.00 7.02
C LEU A 70 16.94 -27.49 7.03
N ASP A 71 17.63 -27.93 8.08
CA ASP A 71 18.15 -29.30 8.18
C ASP A 71 18.94 -29.75 6.93
N ASN A 72 19.78 -28.84 6.39
CA ASN A 72 20.56 -29.00 5.16
C ASN A 72 19.75 -29.23 3.87
N GLN A 73 18.43 -29.00 3.90
CA GLN A 73 17.58 -29.03 2.70
C GLN A 73 17.18 -27.61 2.30
N PRO A 74 17.29 -27.24 1.01
CA PRO A 74 16.88 -25.92 0.54
C PRO A 74 15.35 -25.79 0.62
N ILE A 75 14.87 -24.87 1.47
CA ILE A 75 13.44 -24.59 1.62
C ILE A 75 13.00 -23.35 0.83
N ILE A 76 13.90 -22.40 0.62
CA ILE A 76 13.66 -21.19 -0.18
C ILE A 76 14.87 -20.98 -1.09
N LEU A 77 14.61 -20.82 -2.38
CA LEU A 77 15.62 -20.43 -3.36
C LEU A 77 15.44 -18.96 -3.69
N MET A 78 16.53 -18.22 -3.81
CA MET A 78 16.50 -16.81 -4.14
C MET A 78 17.41 -16.51 -5.33
N GLU A 79 16.81 -15.85 -6.32
CA GLU A 79 17.48 -15.30 -7.50
C GLU A 79 17.45 -13.78 -7.39
N CYS A 80 18.61 -13.16 -7.48
CA CYS A 80 18.80 -11.74 -7.29
C CYS A 80 19.11 -11.07 -8.63
N LYS A 81 18.77 -9.79 -8.72
CA LYS A 81 19.04 -8.91 -9.86
C LYS A 81 19.56 -7.57 -9.37
N SER A 82 20.13 -6.78 -10.27
CA SER A 82 20.53 -5.41 -9.92
C SER A 82 19.30 -4.57 -9.57
N CYS A 83 19.40 -3.67 -8.59
CA CYS A 83 18.34 -2.75 -8.18
C CYS A 83 17.82 -1.80 -9.28
N HIS A 84 18.49 -1.78 -10.44
CA HIS A 84 18.08 -1.03 -11.63
C HIS A 84 17.32 -1.86 -12.67
N GLN A 85 17.24 -3.19 -12.48
CA GLN A 85 16.54 -4.09 -13.40
C GLN A 85 15.07 -4.26 -13.01
N ASN A 86 14.20 -4.30 -14.02
CA ASN A 86 12.80 -4.69 -13.88
C ASN A 86 12.71 -6.23 -13.88
N LEU A 87 12.02 -6.80 -12.87
CA LEU A 87 11.85 -8.23 -12.66
C LEU A 87 10.84 -8.91 -13.61
N GLU A 88 10.12 -8.16 -14.44
CA GLU A 88 9.09 -8.69 -15.35
C GLU A 88 9.64 -9.50 -16.52
N HIS A 89 10.92 -9.34 -16.86
CA HIS A 89 11.48 -10.04 -18.01
C HIS A 89 11.57 -11.55 -17.72
N PRO A 90 10.93 -12.45 -18.51
CA PRO A 90 10.80 -13.88 -18.18
C PRO A 90 12.14 -14.63 -17.99
N LYS A 91 13.20 -14.18 -18.67
CA LYS A 91 14.55 -14.73 -18.46
C LYS A 91 15.03 -14.64 -17.00
N HIS A 92 14.57 -13.65 -16.23
CA HIS A 92 14.98 -13.46 -14.84
C HIS A 92 14.48 -14.58 -13.91
N SER A 93 13.34 -15.21 -14.20
CA SER A 93 12.84 -16.33 -13.40
C SER A 93 13.31 -17.68 -13.92
N SER A 94 13.86 -17.77 -15.14
CA SER A 94 14.17 -19.05 -15.79
C SER A 94 15.12 -19.95 -14.98
N GLN A 95 16.12 -19.36 -14.33
CA GLN A 95 17.07 -20.06 -13.46
C GLN A 95 16.41 -20.52 -12.17
N LEU A 96 15.62 -19.65 -11.55
CA LEU A 96 14.83 -19.96 -10.37
C LEU A 96 13.83 -21.12 -10.63
N HIS A 97 13.15 -21.14 -11.78
CA HIS A 97 12.26 -22.25 -12.18
C HIS A 97 13.01 -23.58 -12.25
N ARG A 98 14.18 -23.62 -12.92
CA ARG A 98 14.95 -24.86 -13.08
C ARG A 98 15.37 -25.42 -11.73
N TYR A 99 15.86 -24.56 -10.83
CA TYR A 99 16.26 -24.99 -9.50
C TYR A 99 15.10 -25.42 -8.64
N PHE A 100 14.03 -24.62 -8.59
CA PHE A 100 12.83 -24.95 -7.82
C PHE A 100 12.32 -26.34 -8.19
N ASN A 101 12.19 -26.61 -9.49
CA ASN A 101 11.65 -27.87 -9.98
C ASN A 101 12.57 -29.09 -9.71
N ALA A 102 13.84 -28.85 -9.40
CA ALA A 102 14.82 -29.91 -9.19
C ALA A 102 15.10 -30.18 -7.70
N THR A 103 15.07 -29.16 -6.84
CA THR A 103 15.54 -29.26 -5.45
C THR A 103 14.44 -29.54 -4.42
N GLY A 104 13.15 -29.49 -4.80
CA GLY A 104 12.05 -29.70 -3.86
C GLY A 104 11.84 -28.53 -2.89
N ALA A 105 12.35 -27.34 -3.21
CA ALA A 105 12.16 -26.16 -2.37
C ALA A 105 10.67 -25.76 -2.32
N ASN A 106 10.22 -25.26 -1.17
CA ASN A 106 8.84 -24.82 -1.00
C ASN A 106 8.58 -23.47 -1.71
N PHE A 107 9.60 -22.61 -1.76
CA PHE A 107 9.49 -21.26 -2.29
C PHE A 107 10.65 -20.87 -3.22
N GLY A 108 10.31 -20.09 -4.23
CA GLY A 108 11.25 -19.29 -5.01
C GLY A 108 11.04 -17.80 -4.73
N VAL A 109 12.12 -17.04 -4.65
CA VAL A 109 12.09 -15.58 -4.52
C VAL A 109 12.91 -14.95 -5.63
N LEU A 110 12.29 -14.09 -6.44
CA LEU A 110 12.98 -13.24 -7.41
C LEU A 110 13.00 -11.82 -6.87
N THR A 111 14.17 -11.20 -6.76
CA THR A 111 14.31 -9.87 -6.16
C THR A 111 15.38 -9.01 -6.80
N ASN A 112 15.20 -7.70 -6.76
CA ASN A 112 16.22 -6.70 -7.08
C ASN A 112 16.63 -5.88 -5.84
N GLY A 113 16.32 -6.37 -4.64
CA GLY A 113 16.54 -5.67 -3.37
C GLY A 113 15.48 -4.64 -3.02
N ILE A 114 14.60 -4.27 -3.97
CA ILE A 114 13.48 -3.35 -3.77
C ILE A 114 12.16 -4.11 -3.76
N ILE A 115 11.92 -4.88 -4.81
CA ILE A 115 10.74 -5.72 -4.98
C ILE A 115 11.15 -7.18 -4.76
N TYR A 116 10.40 -7.88 -3.92
CA TYR A 116 10.56 -9.29 -3.62
C TYR A 116 9.31 -10.05 -4.07
N ARG A 117 9.46 -10.87 -5.12
CA ARG A 117 8.38 -11.68 -5.69
C ARG A 117 8.50 -13.12 -5.20
N PHE A 118 7.48 -13.61 -4.53
CA PHE A 118 7.44 -14.95 -3.94
C PHE A 118 6.61 -15.90 -4.80
N TYR A 119 7.18 -17.06 -5.10
CA TYR A 119 6.63 -18.10 -5.95
C TYR A 119 6.60 -19.43 -5.21
N THR A 120 5.66 -20.29 -5.58
CA THR A 120 5.50 -21.65 -5.06
C THR A 120 4.83 -22.51 -6.14
N ASP A 121 4.45 -23.73 -5.81
CA ASP A 121 3.88 -24.73 -6.70
C ASP A 121 2.39 -24.96 -6.41
N THR A 122 1.54 -23.94 -6.62
CA THR A 122 0.11 -24.09 -6.32
C THR A 122 -0.65 -24.91 -7.35
N VAL A 123 -0.15 -24.97 -8.60
CA VAL A 123 -0.84 -25.66 -9.70
C VAL A 123 -0.43 -27.13 -9.80
N LYS A 124 0.88 -27.41 -9.80
CA LYS A 124 1.42 -28.76 -9.92
C LYS A 124 2.61 -28.93 -9.01
N ASP A 125 2.58 -29.98 -8.19
CA ASP A 125 3.63 -30.28 -7.23
C ASP A 125 5.02 -30.24 -7.86
N ASN A 126 5.92 -29.52 -7.19
CA ASN A 126 7.31 -29.30 -7.55
C ASN A 126 7.49 -28.67 -8.94
N ILE A 127 6.49 -27.92 -9.42
CA ILE A 127 6.61 -27.03 -10.57
C ILE A 127 6.25 -25.62 -10.14
N MET A 128 7.24 -24.73 -10.17
CA MET A 128 7.04 -23.33 -9.79
C MET A 128 6.03 -22.65 -10.71
N ASP A 129 5.04 -21.97 -10.13
CA ASP A 129 4.04 -21.20 -10.85
C ASP A 129 4.68 -20.00 -11.58
N ASP A 130 4.11 -19.60 -12.72
CA ASP A 130 4.59 -18.44 -13.49
C ASP A 130 4.32 -17.10 -12.78
N LYS A 131 3.33 -17.06 -11.90
CA LYS A 131 2.89 -15.84 -11.21
C LYS A 131 3.28 -15.90 -9.73
N PRO A 132 3.79 -14.79 -9.16
CA PRO A 132 4.04 -14.74 -7.74
C PRO A 132 2.73 -14.68 -6.95
N PHE A 133 2.65 -15.42 -5.85
CA PHE A 133 1.52 -15.39 -4.93
C PHE A 133 1.57 -14.18 -3.98
N PHE A 134 2.76 -13.63 -3.76
CA PHE A 134 2.99 -12.48 -2.90
C PHE A 134 4.12 -11.60 -3.48
N GLU A 135 3.95 -10.28 -3.39
CA GLU A 135 4.96 -9.30 -3.78
C GLU A 135 5.12 -8.32 -2.62
N PHE A 136 6.36 -8.09 -2.20
CA PHE A 136 6.70 -7.15 -1.14
C PHE A 136 7.61 -6.06 -1.71
N ASN A 137 7.23 -4.79 -1.52
CA ASN A 137 8.02 -3.64 -1.94
C ASN A 137 8.59 -2.95 -0.70
N ILE A 138 9.92 -2.96 -0.54
CA ILE A 138 10.58 -2.36 0.62
C ILE A 138 10.37 -0.84 0.69
N LEU A 139 10.06 -0.18 -0.43
CA LEU A 139 9.80 1.26 -0.49
C LEU A 139 8.31 1.61 -0.31
N ASP A 140 7.43 0.62 -0.35
CA ASP A 140 5.98 0.81 -0.27
C ASP A 140 5.34 -0.42 0.39
N PHE A 141 5.37 -0.43 1.73
CA PHE A 141 4.77 -1.48 2.54
C PHE A 141 3.94 -0.91 3.69
N ASP A 142 3.00 -1.72 4.16
CA ASP A 142 2.12 -1.47 5.30
C ASP A 142 2.25 -2.59 6.34
N GLU A 143 1.52 -2.47 7.45
CA GLU A 143 1.57 -3.49 8.50
C GLU A 143 1.02 -4.85 8.04
N SER A 144 0.02 -4.86 7.15
CA SER A 144 -0.52 -6.09 6.59
C SER A 144 0.57 -6.87 5.86
N SER A 145 1.19 -6.25 4.85
CA SER A 145 2.22 -6.87 4.02
C SER A 145 3.42 -7.35 4.84
N VAL A 146 3.78 -6.64 5.92
CA VAL A 146 4.79 -7.13 6.87
C VAL A 146 4.33 -8.39 7.61
N ASN A 147 3.08 -8.44 8.05
CA ASN A 147 2.51 -9.63 8.70
C ASN A 147 2.40 -10.82 7.72
N GLU A 148 2.07 -10.57 6.46
CA GLU A 148 2.16 -11.58 5.40
C GLU A 148 3.61 -12.09 5.24
N LEU A 149 4.59 -11.18 5.13
CA LEU A 149 6.01 -11.53 4.98
C LEU A 149 6.54 -12.34 6.19
N LYS A 150 6.07 -12.06 7.41
CA LYS A 150 6.43 -12.80 8.63
C LYS A 150 6.07 -14.28 8.54
N ARG A 151 4.98 -14.65 7.85
CA ARG A 151 4.56 -16.05 7.71
C ARG A 151 5.59 -16.93 7.01
N PHE A 152 6.51 -16.30 6.28
CA PHE A 152 7.58 -16.97 5.53
C PHE A 152 8.97 -16.73 6.15
N SER A 153 9.03 -16.11 7.33
CA SER A 153 10.27 -15.83 8.08
C SER A 153 10.73 -17.03 8.90
N LYS A 154 12.00 -17.02 9.34
CA LYS A 154 12.61 -18.12 10.13
C LYS A 154 11.74 -18.60 11.30
N SER A 155 11.13 -17.70 12.06
CA SER A 155 10.29 -18.10 13.22
C SER A 155 9.09 -18.95 12.81
N SER A 156 8.57 -18.74 11.61
CA SER A 156 7.50 -19.56 11.01
C SER A 156 8.04 -20.79 10.29
N THR A 157 9.33 -20.82 9.92
CA THR A 157 9.97 -21.96 9.24
C THR A 157 10.55 -23.00 10.18
N SER A 158 11.01 -22.58 11.35
CA SER A 158 11.50 -23.49 12.40
C SER A 158 10.38 -24.20 13.16
N THR A 159 9.11 -23.96 12.83
CA THR A 159 7.94 -24.63 13.40
C THR A 159 7.51 -25.82 12.52
N SER A 160 6.77 -26.78 13.08
CA SER A 160 6.19 -27.93 12.34
C SER A 160 5.23 -27.54 11.21
N ASP A 161 4.96 -26.25 11.03
CA ASP A 161 4.10 -25.66 10.01
C ASP A 161 4.71 -25.69 8.59
N PHE A 162 6.05 -25.66 8.46
CA PHE A 162 6.73 -25.79 7.15
C PHE A 162 6.60 -27.21 6.57
N ASN A 163 6.72 -28.22 7.41
CA ASN A 163 6.61 -29.64 7.03
C ASN A 163 5.17 -30.12 6.86
N SER A 164 4.17 -29.39 7.36
CA SER A 164 2.76 -29.82 7.34
C SER A 164 1.93 -29.25 6.17
N GLY A 165 2.55 -28.58 5.20
CA GLY A 165 1.87 -28.06 4.00
C GLY A 165 1.03 -26.79 4.21
N LYS A 166 0.83 -26.34 5.46
CA LYS A 166 0.08 -25.12 5.82
C LYS A 166 0.59 -23.86 5.11
N ILE A 167 1.88 -23.84 4.81
CA ILE A 167 2.55 -22.69 4.22
C ILE A 167 2.33 -22.62 2.70
N LYS A 168 2.17 -23.77 2.03
CA LYS A 168 1.64 -23.82 0.66
C LYS A 168 0.16 -23.41 0.62
N GLU A 169 -0.63 -23.82 1.60
CA GLU A 169 -2.03 -23.40 1.72
C GLU A 169 -2.16 -21.89 1.93
N ALA A 170 -1.35 -21.30 2.80
CA ALA A 170 -1.28 -19.85 2.99
C ALA A 170 -0.95 -19.12 1.69
N ALA A 171 0.00 -19.63 0.91
CA ALA A 171 0.34 -19.07 -0.40
C ALA A 171 -0.81 -19.19 -1.41
N ARG A 172 -1.50 -20.34 -1.48
CA ARG A 172 -2.72 -20.53 -2.30
C ARG A 172 -3.80 -19.52 -1.93
N ASN A 173 -4.03 -19.33 -0.63
CA ASN A 173 -5.04 -18.40 -0.13
C ASN A 173 -4.70 -16.95 -0.51
N LEU A 174 -3.42 -16.54 -0.45
CA LEU A 174 -2.98 -15.23 -0.91
C LEU A 174 -3.20 -15.05 -2.42
N LEU A 175 -2.82 -16.05 -3.22
CA LEU A 175 -3.01 -16.03 -4.67
C LEU A 175 -4.50 -15.89 -5.03
N TYR A 176 -5.36 -16.72 -4.43
CA TYR A 176 -6.80 -16.64 -4.69
C TYR A 176 -7.42 -15.35 -4.18
N THR A 177 -7.00 -14.85 -3.02
CA THR A 177 -7.47 -13.55 -2.52
C THR A 177 -7.13 -12.43 -3.50
N LYS A 178 -5.92 -12.44 -4.07
CA LYS A 178 -5.49 -11.46 -5.08
C LYS A 178 -6.33 -11.55 -6.36
N GLU A 179 -6.52 -12.75 -6.91
CA GLU A 179 -7.31 -12.94 -8.14
C GLU A 179 -8.80 -12.64 -7.90
N VAL A 180 -9.36 -13.01 -6.75
CA VAL A 180 -10.73 -12.64 -6.36
C VAL A 180 -10.89 -11.14 -6.23
N LYS A 181 -9.96 -10.43 -5.57
CA LYS A 181 -9.98 -8.96 -5.49
C LYS A 181 -9.95 -8.32 -6.88
N LYS A 182 -9.16 -8.87 -7.81
CA LYS A 182 -9.13 -8.41 -9.21
C LYS A 182 -10.48 -8.59 -9.89
N VAL A 183 -11.12 -9.75 -9.73
CA VAL A 183 -12.46 -10.00 -10.28
C VAL A 183 -13.49 -9.06 -9.65
N ILE A 184 -13.47 -8.84 -8.34
CA ILE A 184 -14.35 -7.88 -7.65
C ILE A 184 -14.16 -6.48 -8.24
N ALA A 185 -12.92 -6.00 -8.36
CA ALA A 185 -12.63 -4.68 -8.93
C ALA A 185 -13.12 -4.56 -10.39
N GLN A 186 -12.98 -5.63 -11.19
CA GLN A 186 -13.53 -5.68 -12.54
C GLN A 186 -15.05 -5.59 -12.51
N GLN A 187 -15.75 -6.39 -11.71
CA GLN A 187 -17.21 -6.37 -11.63
C GLN A 187 -17.78 -5.05 -11.09
N LEU A 188 -17.06 -4.36 -10.20
CA LEU A 188 -17.46 -3.04 -9.70
C LEU A 188 -17.40 -1.95 -10.79
N ASN A 189 -16.44 -2.06 -11.70
CA ASN A 189 -16.24 -1.08 -12.78
C ASN A 189 -17.03 -1.42 -14.04
N ASP A 190 -17.07 -2.69 -14.40
CA ASP A 190 -17.71 -3.24 -15.59
C ASP A 190 -18.39 -4.57 -15.25
N PRO A 191 -19.63 -4.53 -14.71
CA PRO A 191 -20.38 -5.72 -14.35
C PRO A 191 -20.60 -6.64 -15.56
N SER A 192 -20.18 -7.90 -15.45
CA SER A 192 -20.42 -8.90 -16.49
C SER A 192 -21.91 -9.30 -16.57
N PRO A 193 -22.40 -9.78 -17.73
CA PRO A 193 -23.80 -10.21 -17.87
C PRO A 193 -24.22 -11.27 -16.85
N ASP A 194 -23.33 -12.19 -16.48
CA ASP A 194 -23.65 -13.25 -15.51
C ASP A 194 -23.73 -12.72 -14.09
N PHE A 195 -22.86 -11.79 -13.72
CA PHE A 195 -22.95 -11.07 -12.45
C PHE A 195 -24.24 -10.24 -12.37
N VAL A 196 -24.63 -9.58 -13.46
CA VAL A 196 -25.89 -8.84 -13.55
C VAL A 196 -27.09 -9.79 -13.41
N LYS A 197 -27.10 -10.93 -14.11
CA LYS A 197 -28.16 -11.94 -13.99
C LYS A 197 -28.33 -12.44 -12.56
N PHE A 198 -27.24 -12.56 -11.79
CA PHE A 198 -27.31 -12.90 -10.38
C PHE A 198 -28.18 -11.89 -9.62
N PHE A 199 -27.91 -10.59 -9.67
CA PHE A 199 -28.74 -9.59 -8.98
C PHE A 199 -30.17 -9.55 -9.53
N VAL A 200 -30.33 -9.53 -10.86
CA VAL A 200 -31.65 -9.53 -11.52
C VAL A 200 -32.50 -10.68 -11.03
N SER A 201 -31.91 -11.86 -10.79
CA SER A 201 -32.63 -13.02 -10.29
C SER A 201 -33.25 -12.86 -8.90
N HIS A 202 -32.72 -11.93 -8.09
CA HIS A 202 -33.19 -11.64 -6.73
C HIS A 202 -34.13 -10.43 -6.67
N VAL A 203 -34.11 -9.54 -7.67
CA VAL A 203 -34.86 -8.26 -7.62
C VAL A 203 -35.90 -8.09 -8.73
N TYR A 204 -35.88 -8.93 -9.77
CA TYR A 204 -36.77 -8.83 -10.91
C TYR A 204 -37.48 -10.16 -11.20
N SER A 205 -38.81 -10.14 -11.15
CA SER A 205 -39.68 -11.31 -11.34
C SER A 205 -40.08 -11.56 -12.80
N GLY A 206 -39.76 -10.64 -13.72
CA GLY A 206 -40.10 -10.77 -15.15
C GLY A 206 -39.11 -11.62 -15.95
N VAL A 207 -39.38 -11.74 -17.25
CA VAL A 207 -38.51 -12.47 -18.18
C VAL A 207 -37.18 -11.74 -18.33
N ARG A 208 -36.08 -12.46 -18.13
CA ARG A 208 -34.71 -11.92 -18.14
C ARG A 208 -34.17 -11.81 -19.56
N THR A 209 -34.75 -10.92 -20.35
CA THR A 209 -34.29 -10.65 -21.72
C THR A 209 -32.96 -9.89 -21.72
N ALA A 210 -32.25 -9.86 -22.86
CA ALA A 210 -31.00 -9.12 -23.00
C ALA A 210 -31.17 -7.62 -22.68
N SER A 211 -32.29 -7.01 -23.09
CA SER A 211 -32.61 -5.61 -22.78
C SER A 211 -32.81 -5.37 -21.28
N VAL A 212 -33.40 -6.32 -20.56
CA VAL A 212 -33.51 -6.24 -19.10
C VAL A 212 -32.12 -6.30 -18.47
N VAL A 213 -31.25 -7.22 -18.91
CA VAL A 213 -29.87 -7.33 -18.41
C VAL A 213 -29.10 -6.03 -18.66
N GLU A 214 -29.18 -5.44 -19.85
CA GLU A 214 -28.52 -4.18 -20.19
C GLU A 214 -29.00 -3.02 -19.30
N LYS A 215 -30.32 -2.88 -19.13
CA LYS A 215 -30.90 -1.88 -18.22
C LYS A 215 -30.41 -2.06 -16.78
N PHE A 216 -30.38 -3.30 -16.29
CA PHE A 216 -29.95 -3.59 -14.93
C PHE A 216 -28.43 -3.47 -14.75
N THR A 217 -27.64 -3.57 -15.81
CA THR A 217 -26.18 -3.36 -15.75
C THR A 217 -25.86 -1.97 -15.21
N GLU A 218 -26.48 -0.93 -15.78
CA GLU A 218 -26.28 0.45 -15.33
C GLU A 218 -26.82 0.71 -13.92
N ILE A 219 -27.97 0.11 -13.58
CA ILE A 219 -28.56 0.22 -12.24
C ILE A 219 -27.63 -0.41 -11.20
N ILE A 220 -27.15 -1.64 -11.44
CA ILE A 220 -26.24 -2.36 -10.54
C ILE A 220 -24.92 -1.62 -10.40
N LYS A 221 -24.33 -1.16 -11.50
CA LYS A 221 -23.09 -0.38 -11.47
C LYS A 221 -23.21 0.86 -10.59
N ARG A 222 -24.30 1.61 -10.72
CA ARG A 222 -24.57 2.79 -9.87
C ARG A 222 -24.80 2.37 -8.42
N SER A 223 -25.66 1.39 -8.16
CA SER A 223 -25.99 0.94 -6.80
C SER A 223 -24.79 0.35 -6.05
N LEU A 224 -23.86 -0.34 -6.73
CA LEU A 224 -22.63 -0.83 -6.12
C LEU A 224 -21.73 0.33 -5.66
N LYS A 225 -21.60 1.38 -6.47
CA LYS A 225 -20.83 2.58 -6.10
C LYS A 225 -21.47 3.31 -4.93
N GLU A 226 -22.79 3.53 -4.98
CA GLU A 226 -23.55 4.16 -3.90
C GLU A 226 -23.38 3.38 -2.60
N TYR A 227 -23.56 2.05 -2.63
CA TYR A 227 -23.42 1.19 -1.46
C TYR A 227 -22.01 1.20 -0.86
N ILE A 228 -20.96 1.18 -1.68
CA ILE A 228 -19.58 1.31 -1.20
C ILE A 228 -19.38 2.66 -0.51
N ASN A 229 -19.88 3.75 -1.10
CA ASN A 229 -19.78 5.08 -0.50
C ASN A 229 -20.52 5.15 0.84
N ASP A 230 -21.67 4.51 0.96
CA ASP A 230 -22.43 4.45 2.21
C ASP A 230 -21.70 3.65 3.30
N ILE A 231 -21.08 2.50 2.95
CA ILE A 231 -20.21 1.75 3.88
C ILE A 231 -19.02 2.60 4.33
N ILE A 232 -18.40 3.32 3.39
CA ILE A 232 -17.26 4.18 3.71
C ILE A 232 -17.69 5.24 4.72
N LYS A 233 -18.81 5.93 4.48
CA LYS A 233 -19.39 6.90 5.42
C LYS A 233 -19.66 6.29 6.79
N GLU A 234 -20.31 5.13 6.84
CA GLU A 234 -20.63 4.44 8.10
C GLU A 234 -19.36 4.07 8.89
N LYS A 235 -18.35 3.50 8.23
CA LYS A 235 -17.08 3.17 8.88
C LYS A 235 -16.30 4.38 9.34
N PHE A 236 -16.34 5.49 8.60
CA PHE A 236 -15.77 6.75 9.05
C PHE A 236 -16.46 7.22 10.33
N GLU A 237 -17.78 7.29 10.35
CA GLU A 237 -18.58 7.66 11.53
C GLU A 237 -18.30 6.77 12.76
N GLU A 238 -18.12 5.46 12.58
CA GLU A 238 -17.78 4.53 13.67
C GLU A 238 -16.39 4.78 14.26
N VAL A 239 -15.40 5.11 13.42
CA VAL A 239 -14.05 5.46 13.88
C VAL A 239 -14.06 6.79 14.62
N PHE A 240 -14.87 7.77 14.17
CA PHE A 240 -15.04 9.05 14.87
C PHE A 240 -15.76 8.93 16.22
N ARG A 241 -16.66 7.96 16.39
CA ARG A 241 -17.31 7.69 17.69
C ARG A 241 -16.42 6.95 18.69
N LYS A 242 -15.29 6.40 18.24
CA LYS A 242 -14.27 5.76 19.08
C LYS A 242 -13.07 6.67 19.26
N GLU A 243 -13.26 7.84 19.86
CA GLU A 243 -12.18 8.42 20.65
C GLU A 243 -12.02 7.59 21.94
N PRO A 244 -10.78 7.30 22.36
CA PRO A 244 -10.55 6.65 23.64
C PRO A 244 -11.00 7.58 24.76
N GLU A 245 -11.75 7.06 25.74
CA GLU A 245 -11.92 7.79 26.99
C GLU A 245 -10.54 8.18 27.55
N PRO A 246 -10.37 9.40 28.06
CA PRO A 246 -9.10 9.85 28.57
C PRO A 246 -8.72 9.01 29.79
N ASN A 247 -7.62 8.27 29.67
CA ASN A 247 -6.99 7.58 30.79
C ASN A 247 -6.40 8.65 31.73
N PRO A 248 -6.77 8.71 33.02
CA PRO A 248 -6.44 9.84 33.90
C PRO A 248 -5.02 9.78 34.50
N ALA A 249 -4.02 9.37 33.72
CA ALA A 249 -2.63 9.30 34.16
C ALA A 249 -1.69 9.68 33.01
N ASP A 250 -1.60 10.98 32.73
CA ASP A 250 -0.37 11.69 32.37
C ASP A 250 -0.67 13.19 32.23
N ALA A 251 -0.87 13.82 33.38
CA ALA A 251 -0.81 15.27 33.51
C ALA A 251 0.65 15.68 33.75
N ALA A 252 1.40 15.96 32.68
CA ALA A 252 2.52 16.89 32.72
C ALA A 252 3.00 17.29 31.30
N ALA A 253 2.69 18.53 30.92
CA ALA A 253 3.38 19.37 29.94
C ALA A 253 3.41 18.91 28.47
N ASP A 254 2.37 19.24 27.71
CA ASP A 254 2.46 20.26 26.66
C ASP A 254 1.02 20.63 26.22
N THR A 255 0.66 21.90 26.30
CA THR A 255 -0.71 22.38 26.09
C THR A 255 -1.06 22.37 24.59
N PRO A 256 -2.05 21.59 24.11
CA PRO A 256 -2.74 21.90 22.86
C PRO A 256 -3.67 23.10 23.12
N PRO A 257 -3.77 24.10 22.22
CA PRO A 257 -4.72 25.19 22.41
C PRO A 257 -6.16 24.67 22.35
N GLU A 258 -6.89 24.95 23.41
CA GLU A 258 -8.35 24.94 23.61
C GLU A 258 -9.21 24.59 22.39
N GLU A 259 -9.94 23.48 22.50
CA GLU A 259 -11.27 23.36 21.93
C GLU A 259 -12.19 24.42 22.57
N THR A 260 -12.39 25.54 21.89
CA THR A 260 -13.52 26.41 22.22
C THR A 260 -14.78 25.80 21.65
N GLY A 261 -15.42 24.94 22.43
CA GLY A 261 -16.86 24.71 22.32
C GLY A 261 -17.59 26.01 22.59
N GLY A 262 -18.36 26.47 21.60
CA GLY A 262 -19.24 27.63 21.72
C GLY A 262 -19.40 28.40 20.43
N ASP A 263 -20.62 28.33 19.87
CA ASP A 263 -21.20 29.22 18.85
C ASP A 263 -21.05 28.78 17.37
N GLY A 264 -21.84 27.76 17.00
CA GLY A 264 -22.33 27.54 15.62
C GLY A 264 -21.32 27.07 14.56
N ILE A 265 -20.08 26.76 14.93
CA ILE A 265 -19.07 26.19 14.03
C ILE A 265 -19.19 24.67 14.12
N ASN A 266 -19.69 24.04 13.06
CA ASN A 266 -19.81 22.59 12.96
C ASN A 266 -19.00 22.15 11.75
N THR A 267 -17.88 21.48 11.98
CA THR A 267 -17.03 20.94 10.92
C THR A 267 -17.82 19.90 10.14
N THR A 268 -18.04 20.17 8.86
CA THR A 268 -18.84 19.29 8.00
C THR A 268 -18.00 18.12 7.49
N LEU A 269 -18.66 17.00 7.17
CA LEU A 269 -17.99 15.85 6.55
C LEU A 269 -17.33 16.22 5.22
N GLU A 270 -17.97 17.09 4.43
CA GLU A 270 -17.45 17.54 3.15
C GLU A 270 -16.14 18.35 3.31
N GLU A 271 -16.03 19.17 4.37
CA GLU A 271 -14.79 19.88 4.71
C GLU A 271 -13.66 18.92 5.13
N LEU A 272 -13.98 17.86 5.88
CA LEU A 272 -13.02 16.82 6.26
C LEU A 272 -12.56 16.00 5.06
N GLU A 273 -13.47 15.63 4.15
CA GLU A 273 -13.12 14.95 2.90
C GLU A 273 -12.18 15.84 2.05
N GLY A 274 -12.51 17.13 1.91
CA GLY A 274 -11.64 18.11 1.25
C GLY A 274 -10.26 18.22 1.92
N PHE A 275 -10.22 18.21 3.25
CA PHE A 275 -8.95 18.19 4.01
C PHE A 275 -8.10 16.96 3.71
N TYR A 276 -8.68 15.76 3.68
CA TYR A 276 -7.92 14.54 3.40
C TYR A 276 -7.44 14.45 1.95
N ILE A 277 -8.22 14.95 0.99
CA ILE A 277 -7.76 15.09 -0.41
C ILE A 277 -6.53 16.01 -0.46
N ILE A 278 -6.58 17.17 0.18
CA ILE A 278 -5.48 18.12 0.22
C ILE A 278 -4.27 17.53 0.96
N LYS A 279 -4.49 16.84 2.08
CA LYS A 279 -3.44 16.15 2.84
C LYS A 279 -2.78 15.04 2.01
N SER A 280 -3.55 14.35 1.17
CA SER A 280 -3.04 13.35 0.22
C SER A 280 -2.20 14.00 -0.87
N ILE A 281 -2.65 15.09 -1.48
CA ILE A 281 -1.89 15.85 -2.49
C ILE A 281 -0.55 16.34 -1.93
N LEU A 282 -0.55 16.83 -0.69
CA LEU A 282 0.63 17.45 -0.06
C LEU A 282 1.63 16.44 0.53
N ARG A 283 1.27 15.15 0.63
CA ARG A 283 2.16 14.11 1.19
C ARG A 283 3.48 13.97 0.42
N GLU A 284 3.47 14.32 -0.86
CA GLU A 284 4.65 14.29 -1.74
C GLU A 284 5.67 15.37 -1.38
N GLU A 285 5.25 16.46 -0.74
CA GLU A 285 6.08 17.61 -0.42
C GLU A 285 6.45 17.68 1.07
N ILE A 286 5.56 17.20 1.96
CA ILE A 286 5.74 17.36 3.41
C ILE A 286 5.09 16.23 4.21
N LYS A 287 5.66 15.95 5.39
CA LYS A 287 5.08 15.02 6.37
C LYS A 287 3.65 15.46 6.73
N THR A 288 2.69 14.56 6.54
CA THR A 288 1.26 14.82 6.73
C THR A 288 0.89 15.24 8.15
N ALA A 289 1.67 14.84 9.17
CA ALA A 289 1.49 15.27 10.57
C ALA A 289 1.60 16.79 10.78
N ARG A 290 2.30 17.49 9.86
CA ARG A 290 2.44 18.95 9.89
C ARG A 290 1.26 19.69 9.28
N ILE A 291 0.36 18.99 8.58
CA ILE A 291 -0.83 19.58 7.96
C ILE A 291 -2.01 19.40 8.90
N GLN A 292 -2.48 20.51 9.46
CA GLN A 292 -3.57 20.56 10.45
C GLN A 292 -4.69 21.45 9.93
N PHE A 293 -5.89 21.29 10.44
CA PHE A 293 -7.02 22.14 10.10
C PHE A 293 -7.46 22.98 11.29
N LYS A 294 -8.14 24.09 11.01
CA LYS A 294 -8.84 24.92 11.97
C LYS A 294 -10.14 25.38 11.34
N ASP A 295 -11.24 25.00 11.96
CA ASP A 295 -12.56 25.43 11.52
C ASP A 295 -12.87 26.85 12.00
N THR A 296 -13.60 27.61 11.18
CA THR A 296 -14.02 28.98 11.47
C THR A 296 -15.41 29.21 10.90
N ARG A 297 -16.13 30.22 11.42
CA ARG A 297 -17.48 30.56 10.93
C ARG A 297 -17.59 30.85 9.42
N SER A 298 -16.49 31.19 8.77
CA SER A 298 -16.50 31.68 7.38
C SER A 298 -15.78 30.77 6.40
N TYR A 299 -14.96 29.85 6.90
CA TYR A 299 -14.18 28.92 6.10
C TYR A 299 -13.52 27.84 6.97
N PHE A 300 -13.23 26.72 6.34
CA PHE A 300 -12.41 25.66 6.91
C PHE A 300 -10.94 25.87 6.52
N GLY A 301 -10.09 26.22 7.49
CA GLY A 301 -8.69 26.59 7.25
C GLY A 301 -7.75 25.39 7.33
N ILE A 302 -6.85 25.26 6.36
CA ILE A 302 -5.81 24.22 6.36
C ILE A 302 -4.46 24.92 6.52
N ASN A 303 -3.73 24.56 7.58
CA ASN A 303 -2.56 25.27 8.08
C ASN A 303 -1.36 24.34 8.25
N LEU A 304 -0.17 24.89 7.99
CA LEU A 304 1.09 24.23 8.29
C LEU A 304 1.47 24.45 9.75
N ASP A 305 1.83 23.37 10.45
CA ASP A 305 2.22 23.33 11.87
C ASP A 305 1.15 23.92 12.80
N GLY A 306 -0.12 23.89 12.39
CA GLY A 306 -1.24 24.49 13.13
C GLY A 306 -1.23 26.03 13.18
N LYS A 307 -0.28 26.68 12.49
CA LYS A 307 -0.10 28.14 12.58
C LYS A 307 -0.97 28.86 11.55
N VAL A 308 -1.85 29.75 12.01
CA VAL A 308 -2.68 30.60 11.14
C VAL A 308 -1.85 31.50 10.21
N THR A 309 -0.64 31.89 10.63
CA THR A 309 0.31 32.64 9.80
C THR A 309 0.90 31.81 8.67
N LYS A 310 0.82 30.47 8.76
CA LYS A 310 1.23 29.52 7.73
C LYS A 310 0.01 28.83 7.10
N THR A 311 -0.98 29.63 6.68
CA THR A 311 -2.17 29.12 5.97
C THR A 311 -1.77 28.56 4.60
N VAL A 312 -2.14 27.30 4.36
CA VAL A 312 -1.97 26.58 3.09
C VAL A 312 -3.12 26.93 2.14
N CYS A 313 -4.35 26.74 2.60
CA CYS A 313 -5.55 27.10 1.85
C CYS A 313 -6.77 27.22 2.78
N ARG A 314 -7.86 27.76 2.24
CA ARG A 314 -9.17 27.88 2.90
C ARG A 314 -10.24 27.25 2.02
N LEU A 315 -11.04 26.37 2.59
CA LEU A 315 -12.21 25.79 1.94
C LEU A 315 -13.46 26.57 2.36
N ARG A 316 -14.35 26.84 1.40
CA ARG A 316 -15.65 27.45 1.66
C ARG A 316 -16.71 26.61 0.98
N PHE A 317 -17.32 25.71 1.73
CA PHE A 317 -18.38 24.82 1.25
C PHE A 317 -19.70 25.29 1.85
N ASN A 318 -20.58 25.82 1.02
CA ASN A 318 -21.88 26.30 1.46
C ASN A 318 -22.95 25.25 1.14
N GLU A 319 -23.32 24.44 2.12
CA GLU A 319 -24.30 23.36 1.97
C GLU A 319 -25.65 23.85 1.42
N ARG A 320 -26.10 25.03 1.85
CA ARG A 320 -27.40 25.60 1.46
C ARG A 320 -27.46 25.99 -0.02
N THR A 321 -26.37 26.49 -0.57
CA THR A 321 -26.31 26.98 -1.97
C THR A 321 -25.59 26.02 -2.91
N GLY A 322 -24.95 24.97 -2.37
CA GLY A 322 -24.09 24.05 -3.12
C GLY A 322 -22.78 24.67 -3.63
N LYS A 323 -22.53 25.96 -3.36
CA LYS A 323 -21.34 26.66 -3.83
C LYS A 323 -20.12 26.21 -3.04
N LYS A 324 -19.06 25.84 -3.75
CA LYS A 324 -17.79 25.43 -3.17
C LYS A 324 -16.65 26.23 -3.79
N SER A 325 -15.69 26.62 -2.96
CA SER A 325 -14.45 27.22 -3.45
C SER A 325 -13.27 26.89 -2.56
N ILE A 326 -12.10 26.89 -3.19
CA ILE A 326 -10.80 26.78 -2.54
C ILE A 326 -10.01 28.07 -2.78
N SER A 327 -9.46 28.63 -1.71
CA SER A 327 -8.63 29.83 -1.77
C SER A 327 -7.23 29.55 -1.25
N ILE A 328 -6.24 29.92 -2.04
CA ILE A 328 -4.81 29.77 -1.71
C ILE A 328 -4.23 31.18 -1.53
N PRO A 329 -3.66 31.49 -0.34
CA PRO A 329 -3.07 32.80 -0.12
C PRO A 329 -1.83 33.01 -1.01
N ASP A 330 -1.78 34.16 -1.70
CA ASP A 330 -0.65 34.53 -2.55
C ASP A 330 0.49 35.10 -1.68
N ASN A 331 0.17 36.10 -0.84
CA ASN A 331 1.07 36.66 0.18
C ASN A 331 0.31 36.99 1.48
N VAL A 332 0.86 36.57 2.63
CA VAL A 332 0.26 36.74 3.96
C VAL A 332 0.18 38.22 4.37
N GLU A 333 1.06 39.09 3.88
CA GLU A 333 1.10 40.53 4.23
C GLU A 333 0.04 41.36 3.48
N THR A 334 -0.38 40.93 2.29
CA THR A 334 -1.32 41.72 1.45
C THR A 334 -2.77 41.24 1.55
N GLY A 335 -3.01 40.08 2.16
CA GLY A 335 -4.34 39.48 2.29
C GLY A 335 -4.99 39.02 0.97
N LYS A 336 -4.26 39.03 -0.16
CA LYS A 336 -4.77 38.56 -1.45
C LYS A 336 -4.76 37.04 -1.53
N GLU A 337 -5.89 36.47 -1.93
CA GLU A 337 -6.09 35.03 -2.14
C GLU A 337 -6.47 34.74 -3.58
N ALA A 338 -5.83 33.74 -4.19
CA ALA A 338 -6.31 33.16 -5.44
C ALA A 338 -7.44 32.18 -5.13
N THR A 339 -8.65 32.48 -5.61
CA THR A 339 -9.85 31.67 -5.33
C THR A 339 -10.30 30.93 -6.58
N THR A 340 -10.48 29.61 -6.46
CA THR A 340 -11.00 28.74 -7.51
C THR A 340 -12.34 28.17 -7.06
N ASN A 341 -13.38 28.37 -7.86
CA ASN A 341 -14.67 27.71 -7.63
C ASN A 341 -14.58 26.26 -8.09
N ILE A 342 -15.16 25.35 -7.32
CA ILE A 342 -15.21 23.93 -7.65
C ILE A 342 -16.66 23.44 -7.62
N ASN A 343 -17.02 22.47 -8.45
CA ASN A 343 -18.36 21.86 -8.42
C ASN A 343 -18.38 20.51 -7.69
N SER A 344 -17.21 19.88 -7.53
CA SER A 344 -17.03 18.61 -6.80
C SER A 344 -15.68 18.59 -6.10
N LEU A 345 -15.50 17.69 -5.12
CA LEU A 345 -14.22 17.53 -4.41
C LEU A 345 -13.10 17.00 -5.34
N ASP A 346 -13.43 16.26 -6.40
CA ASP A 346 -12.46 15.80 -7.40
C ASP A 346 -11.76 16.96 -8.11
N GLU A 347 -12.41 18.13 -8.24
CA GLU A 347 -11.80 19.31 -8.86
C GLU A 347 -10.67 19.92 -7.99
N ILE A 348 -10.51 19.50 -6.72
CA ILE A 348 -9.37 19.89 -5.88
C ILE A 348 -8.05 19.43 -6.50
N TYR A 349 -8.02 18.29 -7.22
CA TYR A 349 -6.82 17.83 -7.93
C TYR A 349 -6.38 18.82 -9.03
N GLY A 350 -7.32 19.61 -9.58
CA GLY A 350 -7.02 20.64 -10.57
C GLY A 350 -6.16 21.79 -10.04
N VAL A 351 -6.10 21.99 -8.73
CA VAL A 351 -5.27 23.03 -8.08
C VAL A 351 -4.07 22.45 -7.32
N ALA A 352 -3.75 21.17 -7.52
CA ALA A 352 -2.71 20.46 -6.79
C ALA A 352 -1.33 21.16 -6.85
N GLU A 353 -0.89 21.60 -8.02
CA GLU A 353 0.41 22.27 -8.16
C GLU A 353 0.50 23.62 -7.44
N PHE A 354 -0.63 24.33 -7.31
CA PHE A 354 -0.68 25.56 -6.52
C PHE A 354 -0.57 25.28 -5.02
N LEU A 355 -1.23 24.21 -4.54
CA LEU A 355 -1.12 23.75 -3.15
C LEU A 355 0.31 23.34 -2.82
N LYS A 356 0.95 22.53 -3.68
CA LYS A 356 2.35 22.13 -3.52
C LYS A 356 3.29 23.33 -3.53
N SER A 357 3.11 24.26 -4.47
CA SER A 357 3.91 25.49 -4.55
C SER A 357 3.76 26.36 -3.30
N ARG A 358 2.55 26.45 -2.74
CA ARG A 358 2.30 27.16 -1.50
C ARG A 358 3.01 26.51 -0.30
N ILE A 359 2.97 25.18 -0.19
CA ILE A 359 3.72 24.47 0.86
C ILE A 359 5.22 24.72 0.72
N ARG A 360 5.79 24.59 -0.49
CA ARG A 360 7.21 24.88 -0.74
C ARG A 360 7.60 26.28 -0.33
N TYR A 361 6.72 27.27 -0.55
CA TYR A 361 6.94 28.64 -0.08
C TYR A 361 6.95 28.71 1.45
N LEU A 362 5.95 28.14 2.14
CA LEU A 362 5.83 28.18 3.60
C LEU A 362 6.96 27.45 4.35
N THR A 363 7.65 26.54 3.67
CA THR A 363 8.80 25.80 4.21
C THR A 363 10.15 26.47 3.92
N LYS A 364 10.22 27.45 3.01
CA LYS A 364 11.50 28.15 2.69
C LYS A 364 11.99 29.07 3.81
N ASP A 365 11.09 29.54 4.68
CA ASP A 365 11.41 30.39 5.84
C ASP A 365 11.58 29.59 7.14
N THR A 366 12.05 28.33 7.07
CA THR A 366 12.29 27.49 8.26
C THR A 366 13.69 26.91 8.28
#